data_AF-A0A2K6EGC6-F1
#
_entry.id   AF-A0A2K6EGC6-F1
#
_cell.length_a   1.000
_cell.length_b   1.000
_cell.length_c   1.000
_cell.angle_alpha   90.00
_cell.angle_beta   90.00
_cell.angle_gamma   90.00
#
_symmetry.space_group_name_H-M   'P 1'
#
loop_
_entity.id
_entity.type
_entity.pdbx_description
1 polymer ?
#
loop_
_entity_poly.entity_id
_entity_poly.type
_entity_poly.pdbx_seq_one_letter_code
_entity_poly.pdbx_strand_id
1 'polypeptide(L)'
;MSLKPDDPCGGFQQAKVVAFINEKMAEHVKGPEFYFENILLSWEEVEDKLKAILEDKEMPRQAKEACTWGCLALGMRFAYRQGQLQGRRVQWLNDCARLHRSAAQALASDLRELTAHREMERKEAAFKLHMVQNNLAQAQRERDLYDSNLWSAVGYQGIDPQQLQRDRREPDPHHQRRPPVFHSPGDWECPWCKAVNFAQREVCFFCRRAIWLQSL
;
A
#
# COMPACT_ATOMS: atom_id res chain seq x y z
N MET A 1 5.43 -26.60 -50.79
CA MET A 1 4.29 -26.65 -49.83
C MET A 1 4.41 -25.46 -48.89
N SER A 2 3.37 -24.65 -48.78
CA SER A 2 3.42 -23.38 -48.05
C SER A 2 3.18 -23.55 -46.55
N LEU A 3 2.20 -24.37 -46.19
CA LEU A 3 1.93 -24.78 -44.81
C LEU A 3 2.60 -26.12 -44.52
N LYS A 4 3.23 -26.24 -43.34
CA LYS A 4 3.75 -27.52 -42.83
C LYS A 4 2.74 -28.11 -41.84
N PRO A 5 2.35 -29.39 -41.98
CA PRO A 5 1.44 -30.05 -41.03
C PRO A 5 1.96 -30.02 -39.59
N ASP A 6 3.29 -30.07 -39.43
CA ASP A 6 3.95 -30.08 -38.13
C ASP A 6 4.38 -28.68 -37.66
N ASP A 7 3.96 -27.60 -38.32
CA ASP A 7 4.25 -26.23 -37.85
C ASP A 7 3.49 -25.99 -36.53
N PRO A 8 4.18 -25.90 -35.38
CA PRO A 8 3.52 -25.68 -34.10
C PRO A 8 2.83 -24.32 -34.04
N CYS A 9 3.16 -23.40 -34.96
CA CYS A 9 2.56 -22.09 -35.09
C CYS A 9 1.44 -22.01 -36.13
N GLY A 10 1.15 -23.09 -36.87
CA GLY A 10 0.18 -23.08 -37.97
C GLY A 10 -1.29 -22.98 -37.52
N GLY A 11 -1.58 -23.32 -36.27
CA GLY A 11 -2.93 -23.27 -35.68
C GLY A 11 -3.88 -24.38 -36.15
N PHE A 12 -3.55 -25.11 -37.20
CA PHE A 12 -4.31 -26.27 -37.66
C PHE A 12 -3.89 -27.54 -36.92
N GLN A 13 -4.87 -28.33 -36.48
CA GLN A 13 -4.63 -29.60 -35.77
C GLN A 13 -4.77 -30.84 -36.68
N GLN A 14 -5.39 -30.67 -37.87
CA GLN A 14 -5.76 -31.76 -38.74
C GLN A 14 -4.94 -31.70 -40.04
N ALA A 15 -4.04 -32.68 -40.25
CA ALA A 15 -3.16 -32.72 -41.43
C ALA A 15 -3.93 -32.72 -42.76
N LYS A 16 -5.11 -33.35 -42.81
CA LYS A 16 -6.00 -33.34 -43.99
C LYS A 16 -6.47 -31.93 -44.36
N VAL A 17 -6.79 -31.11 -43.35
CA VAL A 17 -7.20 -29.71 -43.56
C VAL A 17 -6.04 -28.90 -44.11
N VAL A 18 -4.84 -29.07 -43.53
CA VAL A 18 -3.62 -28.39 -44.01
C VAL A 18 -3.30 -28.76 -45.46
N ALA A 19 -3.42 -30.04 -45.81
CA ALA A 19 -3.19 -30.51 -47.18
C ALA A 19 -4.19 -29.88 -48.17
N PHE A 20 -5.48 -29.85 -47.82
CA PHE A 20 -6.52 -29.24 -48.66
C PHE A 20 -6.30 -27.73 -48.84
N ILE A 21 -5.96 -27.00 -47.78
CA ILE A 21 -5.68 -25.56 -47.88
C ILE A 21 -4.45 -25.32 -48.77
N ASN A 22 -3.38 -26.10 -48.60
CA ASN A 22 -2.20 -26.03 -49.46
C ASN A 22 -2.55 -26.29 -50.93
N GLU A 23 -3.40 -27.26 -51.21
CA GLU A 23 -3.90 -27.57 -52.55
C GLU A 23 -4.66 -26.36 -53.12
N LYS A 24 -5.62 -25.81 -52.37
CA LYS A 24 -6.41 -24.65 -52.79
C LYS A 24 -5.60 -23.37 -52.99
N MET A 25 -4.59 -23.14 -52.15
CA MET A 25 -3.64 -22.06 -52.38
C MET A 25 -2.83 -22.29 -53.66
N ALA A 26 -2.38 -23.52 -53.91
CA ALA A 26 -1.53 -23.85 -55.04
C ALA A 26 -2.23 -23.81 -56.41
N GLU A 27 -3.56 -23.63 -56.45
CA GLU A 27 -4.33 -23.44 -57.69
C GLU A 27 -3.86 -22.20 -58.47
N HIS A 28 -3.22 -21.22 -57.81
CA HIS A 28 -2.60 -20.08 -58.47
C HIS A 28 -1.31 -19.64 -57.75
N VAL A 29 -0.28 -19.22 -58.50
CA VAL A 29 1.04 -18.84 -57.96
C VAL A 29 0.96 -17.75 -56.87
N LYS A 30 0.00 -16.84 -57.01
CA LYS A 30 -0.25 -15.75 -56.05
C LYS A 30 -0.68 -16.23 -54.66
N GLY A 31 -1.28 -17.41 -54.52
CA GLY A 31 -1.68 -17.94 -53.20
C GLY A 31 -0.49 -18.20 -52.28
N PRO A 32 0.47 -19.06 -52.67
CA PRO A 32 1.71 -19.27 -51.94
C PRO A 32 2.54 -17.99 -51.76
N GLU A 33 2.67 -17.16 -52.80
CA GLU A 33 3.40 -15.88 -52.73
C GLU A 33 2.80 -14.98 -51.65
N PHE A 34 1.47 -14.78 -51.68
CA PHE A 34 0.76 -13.98 -50.70
C PHE A 34 0.98 -14.51 -49.28
N TYR A 35 0.95 -15.84 -49.07
CA TYR A 35 1.21 -16.40 -47.75
C TYR A 35 2.62 -16.07 -47.24
N PHE A 36 3.66 -16.28 -48.07
CA PHE A 36 5.04 -16.10 -47.64
C PHE A 36 5.43 -14.64 -47.48
N GLU A 37 4.98 -13.77 -48.37
CA GLU A 37 5.26 -12.32 -48.32
C GLU A 37 4.65 -11.66 -47.09
N ASN A 38 3.56 -12.22 -46.57
CA ASN A 38 2.78 -11.62 -45.48
C ASN A 38 2.91 -12.36 -44.14
N ILE A 39 3.76 -13.39 -44.06
CA ILE A 39 3.92 -14.22 -42.84
C ILE A 39 4.48 -13.47 -41.62
N LEU A 40 5.14 -12.33 -41.85
CA LEU A 40 5.76 -11.49 -40.83
C LEU A 40 4.98 -10.21 -40.53
N LEU A 41 3.92 -9.93 -41.27
CA LEU A 41 3.14 -8.70 -41.11
C LEU A 41 2.13 -8.82 -39.97
N SER A 42 1.63 -7.68 -39.52
CA SER A 42 0.47 -7.62 -38.63
C SER A 42 -0.80 -8.05 -39.35
N TRP A 43 -1.79 -8.53 -38.58
CA TRP A 43 -3.07 -8.95 -39.16
C TRP A 43 -3.77 -7.84 -39.95
N GLU A 44 -3.71 -6.61 -39.45
CA GLU A 44 -4.26 -5.42 -40.13
C GLU A 44 -3.63 -5.21 -41.52
N GLU A 45 -2.30 -5.24 -41.62
CA GLU A 45 -1.60 -5.12 -42.91
C GLU A 45 -1.95 -6.26 -43.88
N VAL A 46 -2.16 -7.49 -43.37
CA VAL A 46 -2.57 -8.63 -44.20
C VAL A 46 -3.99 -8.43 -44.73
N GLU A 47 -4.93 -7.99 -43.90
CA GLU A 47 -6.32 -7.72 -44.31
C GLU A 47 -6.39 -6.60 -45.34
N ASP A 48 -5.64 -5.51 -45.14
CA ASP A 48 -5.58 -4.40 -46.09
C ASP A 48 -5.04 -4.83 -47.46
N LYS A 49 -3.97 -5.65 -47.48
CA LYS A 49 -3.43 -6.19 -48.73
C LYS A 49 -4.41 -7.14 -49.41
N LEU A 50 -5.11 -7.99 -48.66
CA LEU A 50 -6.12 -8.87 -49.25
C LEU A 50 -7.25 -8.04 -49.86
N LYS A 51 -7.73 -7.01 -49.15
CA LYS A 51 -8.76 -6.10 -49.64
C LYS A 51 -8.35 -5.47 -50.98
N ALA A 52 -7.12 -4.96 -51.08
CA ALA A 52 -6.59 -4.40 -52.33
C ALA A 52 -6.62 -5.41 -53.48
N ILE A 53 -6.24 -6.67 -53.23
CA ILE A 53 -6.28 -7.76 -54.24
C ILE A 53 -7.72 -8.09 -54.66
N LEU A 54 -8.66 -8.06 -53.71
CA LEU A 54 -10.07 -8.35 -54.00
C LEU A 54 -10.74 -7.25 -54.83
N GLU A 55 -10.36 -5.99 -54.59
CA GLU A 55 -10.87 -4.81 -55.30
C GLU A 55 -10.23 -4.63 -56.69
N ASP A 56 -9.06 -5.22 -56.95
CA ASP A 56 -8.39 -5.16 -58.24
C ASP A 56 -9.22 -5.86 -59.34
N LYS A 57 -9.67 -5.09 -60.34
CA LYS A 57 -10.50 -5.59 -61.43
C LYS A 57 -9.72 -6.40 -62.46
N GLU A 58 -8.42 -6.16 -62.60
CA GLU A 58 -7.54 -6.86 -63.54
C GLU A 58 -7.10 -8.23 -63.02
N MET A 59 -7.24 -8.44 -61.71
CA MET A 59 -6.81 -9.67 -61.05
C MET A 59 -7.74 -10.86 -61.38
N PRO A 60 -7.20 -12.00 -61.86
CA PRO A 60 -7.99 -13.20 -62.13
C PRO A 60 -8.72 -13.74 -60.89
N ARG A 61 -9.93 -14.28 -61.09
CA ARG A 61 -10.73 -14.86 -60.00
C ARG A 61 -9.98 -15.97 -59.23
N GLN A 62 -9.28 -16.86 -59.93
CA GLN A 62 -8.50 -17.93 -59.30
C GLN A 62 -7.37 -17.38 -58.42
N ALA A 63 -6.76 -16.26 -58.83
CA ALA A 63 -5.72 -15.62 -58.03
C ALA A 63 -6.29 -15.01 -56.75
N LYS A 64 -7.46 -14.36 -56.83
CA LYS A 64 -8.19 -13.87 -55.66
C LYS A 64 -8.53 -15.01 -54.70
N GLU A 65 -9.09 -16.11 -55.21
CA GLU A 65 -9.44 -17.30 -54.42
C GLU A 65 -8.18 -17.90 -53.75
N ALA A 66 -7.08 -18.09 -54.48
CA ALA A 66 -5.82 -18.58 -53.93
C ALA A 66 -5.25 -17.66 -52.82
N CYS A 67 -5.30 -16.34 -53.01
CA CYS A 67 -4.88 -15.37 -51.99
C CYS A 67 -5.78 -15.41 -50.75
N THR A 68 -7.09 -15.62 -50.90
CA THR A 68 -8.00 -15.75 -49.75
C THR A 68 -7.68 -16.97 -48.89
N TRP A 69 -7.30 -18.10 -49.50
CA TRP A 69 -6.82 -19.27 -48.75
C TRP A 69 -5.49 -18.99 -48.04
N GLY A 70 -4.58 -18.26 -48.68
CA GLY A 70 -3.35 -17.78 -48.06
C GLY A 70 -3.62 -16.87 -46.85
N CYS A 71 -4.55 -15.93 -46.98
CA CYS A 71 -4.97 -15.05 -45.88
C CYS A 71 -5.64 -15.82 -44.74
N LEU A 72 -6.51 -16.79 -45.05
CA LEU A 72 -7.15 -17.63 -44.03
C LEU A 72 -6.10 -18.41 -43.22
N ALA A 73 -5.08 -18.94 -43.89
CA ALA A 73 -3.99 -19.63 -43.22
C ALA A 73 -3.16 -18.68 -42.33
N LEU A 74 -2.92 -17.44 -42.77
CA LEU A 74 -2.27 -16.41 -41.97
C LEU A 74 -3.12 -15.99 -40.77
N GLY A 75 -4.43 -15.84 -40.94
CA GLY A 75 -5.37 -15.49 -39.87
C GLY A 75 -5.41 -16.55 -38.78
N MET A 76 -5.42 -17.83 -39.17
CA MET A 76 -5.36 -18.93 -38.20
C MET A 76 -4.04 -18.94 -37.43
N ARG A 77 -2.91 -18.73 -38.11
CA ARG A 77 -1.58 -18.59 -37.50
C ARG A 77 -1.54 -17.42 -36.50
N PHE A 78 -2.09 -16.27 -36.88
CA PHE A 78 -2.14 -15.08 -36.02
C PHE A 78 -3.00 -15.33 -34.78
N ALA A 79 -4.23 -15.78 -34.96
CA ALA A 79 -5.16 -16.08 -33.86
C ALA A 79 -4.58 -17.11 -32.88
N TYR A 80 -3.96 -18.17 -33.40
CA TYR A 80 -3.34 -19.19 -32.58
C TYR A 80 -2.14 -18.65 -31.77
N ARG A 81 -1.23 -17.91 -32.40
CA ARG A 81 -0.09 -17.28 -31.71
C ARG A 81 -0.53 -16.27 -30.67
N GLN A 82 -1.52 -15.43 -30.99
CA GLN A 82 -2.07 -14.46 -30.06
C GLN A 82 -2.70 -15.16 -28.85
N GLY A 83 -3.49 -16.21 -29.08
CA GLY A 83 -4.07 -17.04 -28.02
C GLY A 83 -3.01 -17.63 -27.10
N GLN A 84 -1.92 -18.20 -27.65
CA GLN A 84 -0.82 -18.73 -26.84
C GLN A 84 -0.12 -17.65 -26.00
N LEU A 85 0.18 -16.50 -26.61
CA LEU A 85 0.85 -15.40 -25.91
C LEU A 85 -0.02 -14.84 -24.78
N GLN A 86 -1.32 -14.66 -25.03
CA GLN A 86 -2.26 -14.20 -24.01
C GLN A 86 -2.41 -15.23 -22.89
N GLY A 87 -2.50 -16.52 -23.23
CA GLY A 87 -2.52 -17.60 -22.24
C GLY A 87 -1.30 -17.56 -21.31
N ARG A 88 -0.09 -17.43 -21.88
CA ARG A 88 1.15 -17.32 -21.09
C ARG A 88 1.19 -16.06 -20.22
N ARG A 89 0.73 -14.93 -20.75
CA ARG A 89 0.66 -13.66 -19.98
C ARG A 89 -0.30 -13.78 -18.79
N VAL A 90 -1.50 -14.31 -19.02
CA VAL A 90 -2.49 -14.53 -17.97
C VAL A 90 -1.97 -15.50 -16.92
N GLN A 91 -1.31 -16.59 -17.34
CA GLN A 91 -0.70 -17.55 -16.42
C GLN A 91 0.37 -16.88 -15.55
N TRP A 92 1.30 -16.13 -16.15
CA TRP A 92 2.33 -15.40 -15.42
C TRP A 92 1.75 -14.38 -14.43
N LEU A 93 0.72 -13.62 -14.84
CA LEU A 93 0.03 -12.67 -13.96
C LEU A 93 -0.60 -13.37 -12.75
N ASN A 94 -1.26 -14.52 -12.98
CA ASN A 94 -1.86 -15.31 -11.91
C ASN A 94 -0.81 -15.84 -10.93
N ASP A 95 0.33 -16.33 -11.43
CA ASP A 95 1.42 -16.82 -10.59
C ASP A 95 2.02 -15.71 -9.73
N CYS A 96 2.28 -14.53 -10.31
CA CYS A 96 2.73 -13.34 -9.58
C CYS A 96 1.71 -12.92 -8.51
N ALA A 97 0.42 -12.84 -8.86
CA ALA A 97 -0.63 -12.45 -7.92
C ALA A 97 -0.77 -13.46 -6.77
N ARG A 98 -0.61 -14.75 -7.04
CA ARG A 98 -0.61 -15.81 -6.04
C ARG A 98 0.56 -15.65 -5.06
N LEU A 99 1.77 -15.43 -5.56
CA LEU A 99 2.95 -15.20 -4.71
C LEU A 99 2.77 -13.97 -3.83
N HIS A 100 2.33 -12.85 -4.40
CA HIS A 100 2.06 -11.62 -3.64
C HIS A 100 0.99 -11.83 -2.56
N ARG A 101 -0.09 -12.56 -2.87
CA ARG A 101 -1.14 -12.87 -1.90
C ARG A 101 -0.58 -13.69 -0.73
N SER A 102 0.19 -14.73 -1.01
CA SER A 102 0.81 -15.57 0.02
C SER A 102 1.76 -14.78 0.91
N ALA A 103 2.61 -13.93 0.32
CA ALA A 103 3.52 -13.06 1.07
C ALA A 103 2.77 -12.06 1.96
N ALA A 104 1.72 -11.43 1.44
CA ALA A 104 0.88 -10.51 2.21
C ALA A 104 0.16 -11.21 3.37
N GLN A 105 -0.30 -12.45 3.16
CA GLN A 105 -0.92 -13.26 4.21
C GLN A 105 0.06 -13.64 5.32
N ALA A 106 1.29 -14.03 4.96
CA ALA A 106 2.34 -14.32 5.93
C ALA A 106 2.67 -13.08 6.77
N LEU A 107 2.94 -11.94 6.12
CA LEU A 107 3.22 -10.69 6.82
C LEU A 107 2.06 -10.25 7.73
N ALA A 108 0.81 -10.41 7.28
CA ALA A 108 -0.36 -10.11 8.09
C ALA A 108 -0.47 -11.03 9.32
N SER A 109 -0.06 -12.29 9.21
CA SER A 109 0.01 -13.23 10.34
C SER A 109 1.06 -12.79 11.35
N ASP A 110 2.29 -12.53 10.89
CA ASP A 110 3.40 -12.10 11.74
C ASP A 110 3.07 -10.80 12.48
N LEU A 111 2.44 -9.85 11.80
CA LEU A 111 2.00 -8.59 12.43
C LEU A 111 0.96 -8.82 13.52
N ARG A 112 0.02 -9.77 13.35
CA ARG A 112 -0.96 -10.11 14.39
C ARG A 112 -0.27 -10.73 15.60
N GLU A 113 0.66 -11.64 15.38
CA GLU A 113 1.42 -12.31 16.44
C GLU A 113 2.26 -11.31 17.24
N LEU A 114 3.02 -10.45 16.55
CA LEU A 114 3.80 -9.38 17.18
C LEU A 114 2.92 -8.39 17.96
N THR A 115 1.75 -8.07 17.43
CA THR A 115 0.80 -7.18 18.10
C THR A 115 0.26 -7.83 19.38
N ALA A 116 -0.12 -9.11 19.31
CA ALA A 116 -0.60 -9.87 20.46
C ALA A 116 0.49 -10.01 21.55
N HIS A 117 1.73 -10.30 21.14
CA HIS A 117 2.88 -10.37 22.05
C HIS A 117 3.11 -9.05 22.78
N ARG A 118 3.16 -7.94 22.02
CA ARG A 118 3.33 -6.61 22.61
C ARG A 118 2.19 -6.23 23.56
N GLU A 119 0.96 -6.64 23.25
CA GLU A 119 -0.18 -6.39 24.13
C GLU A 119 -0.06 -7.18 25.44
N MET A 120 0.38 -8.45 25.37
CA MET A 120 0.63 -9.28 26.54
C MET A 120 1.73 -8.68 27.43
N GLU A 121 2.88 -8.30 26.86
CA GLU A 121 3.97 -7.65 27.62
C GLU A 121 3.51 -6.34 28.28
N ARG A 122 2.70 -5.53 27.58
CA ARG A 122 2.12 -4.31 28.14
C ARG A 122 1.19 -4.61 29.31
N LYS A 123 0.34 -5.64 29.21
CA LYS A 123 -0.55 -6.07 30.29
C LYS A 123 0.24 -6.56 31.50
N GLU A 124 1.29 -7.35 31.29
CA GLU A 124 2.16 -7.81 32.37
C GLU A 124 2.89 -6.67 33.06
N ALA A 125 3.45 -5.73 32.29
CA ALA A 125 4.11 -4.55 32.83
C ALA A 125 3.13 -3.67 33.63
N ALA A 126 1.92 -3.47 33.12
CA ALA A 126 0.87 -2.75 33.82
C ALA A 126 0.49 -3.43 35.15
N PHE A 127 0.36 -4.76 35.15
CA PHE A 127 0.09 -5.53 36.36
C PHE A 127 1.22 -5.40 37.39
N LYS A 128 2.47 -5.56 36.97
CA LYS A 128 3.65 -5.38 37.83
C LYS A 128 3.71 -3.98 38.42
N LEU A 129 3.47 -2.95 37.60
CA LEU A 129 3.43 -1.56 38.05
C LEU A 129 2.33 -1.35 39.11
N HIS A 130 1.14 -1.89 38.87
CA HIS A 130 0.03 -1.79 39.81
C HIS A 130 0.37 -2.42 41.16
N MET A 131 1.00 -3.61 41.17
CA MET A 131 1.45 -4.24 42.41
C MET A 131 2.47 -3.37 43.17
N VAL A 132 3.47 -2.82 42.47
CA VAL A 132 4.48 -1.95 43.09
C VAL A 132 3.85 -0.69 43.69
N GLN A 133 2.88 -0.08 42.99
CA GLN A 133 2.14 1.07 43.50
C GLN A 133 1.37 0.74 44.78
N ASN A 134 0.70 -0.41 44.84
CA ASN A 134 -0.02 -0.85 46.03
C ASN A 134 0.91 -1.10 47.21
N ASN A 135 2.07 -1.75 46.97
CA ASN A 135 3.08 -1.99 47.99
C ASN A 135 3.68 -0.67 48.51
N LEU A 136 3.96 0.28 47.61
CA LEU A 136 4.45 1.60 47.99
C LEU A 136 3.42 2.36 48.84
N ALA A 137 2.15 2.32 48.45
CA ALA A 137 1.07 2.95 49.21
C ALA A 137 0.93 2.33 50.61
N GLN A 138 1.13 1.01 50.74
CA GLN A 138 1.15 0.35 52.04
C GLN A 138 2.35 0.80 52.90
N ALA A 139 3.57 0.79 52.35
CA ALA A 139 4.76 1.22 53.08
C ALA A 139 4.66 2.70 53.51
N GLN A 140 4.04 3.55 52.68
CA GLN A 140 3.74 4.94 53.04
C GLN A 140 2.80 5.02 54.24
N ARG A 141 1.71 4.23 54.25
CA ARG A 141 0.80 4.17 55.40
C ARG A 141 1.52 3.72 56.67
N GLU A 142 2.34 2.67 56.59
CA GLU A 142 3.12 2.18 57.73
C GLU A 142 4.09 3.25 58.27
N ARG A 143 4.82 3.92 57.38
CA ARG A 143 5.68 5.05 57.74
C ARG A 143 4.88 6.16 58.43
N ASP A 144 3.74 6.56 57.88
CA ASP A 144 2.91 7.64 58.44
C ASP A 144 2.35 7.25 59.83
N LEU A 145 2.04 5.97 60.04
CA LEU A 145 1.68 5.43 61.36
C LEU A 145 2.86 5.51 62.34
N TYR A 146 4.06 5.11 61.92
CA TYR A 146 5.26 5.23 62.76
C TYR A 146 5.59 6.68 63.09
N ASP A 147 5.45 7.60 62.13
CA ASP A 147 5.66 9.03 62.34
C ASP A 147 4.67 9.56 63.39
N SER A 148 3.37 9.28 63.24
CA SER A 148 2.34 9.64 64.22
C SER A 148 2.63 9.09 65.63
N ASN A 149 3.08 7.84 65.73
CA ASN A 149 3.45 7.22 67.00
C ASN A 149 4.70 7.87 67.61
N LEU A 150 5.69 8.22 66.78
CA LEU A 150 6.89 8.94 67.22
C LEU A 150 6.53 10.33 67.74
N TRP A 151 5.70 11.09 67.03
CA TRP A 151 5.15 12.38 67.48
C TRP A 151 4.41 12.25 68.82
N SER A 152 3.71 11.14 69.04
CA SER A 152 3.02 10.87 70.31
C SER A 152 3.98 10.47 71.44
N ALA A 153 5.05 9.73 71.14
CA ALA A 153 6.03 9.24 72.11
C ALA A 153 7.07 10.30 72.52
N VAL A 154 7.42 11.23 71.62
CA VAL A 154 8.36 12.32 71.92
C VAL A 154 7.75 13.36 72.86
N GLY A 155 6.42 13.34 73.07
CA GLY A 155 5.73 14.15 74.08
C GLY A 155 5.93 15.65 73.84
N TYR A 156 4.94 16.33 73.27
CA TYR A 156 4.98 17.78 73.09
C TYR A 156 5.22 18.51 74.43
N GLN A 157 6.47 18.89 74.70
CA GLN A 157 6.74 20.16 75.35
C GLN A 157 6.78 21.24 74.25
N GLY A 158 5.60 21.85 74.07
CA GLY A 158 5.49 23.24 73.66
C GLY A 158 5.75 23.57 72.20
N ILE A 159 4.83 23.22 71.31
CA ILE A 159 4.50 24.08 70.18
C ILE A 159 2.97 24.16 70.08
N ASP A 160 2.44 25.37 70.25
CA ASP A 160 1.02 25.72 70.12
C ASP A 160 0.56 25.55 68.66
N PRO A 161 -0.45 24.69 68.36
CA PRO A 161 -0.92 24.43 67.00
C PRO A 161 -1.51 25.65 66.27
N GLN A 162 -1.80 26.76 66.98
CA GLN A 162 -2.51 27.90 66.39
C GLN A 162 -1.63 28.89 65.62
N GLN A 163 -0.29 28.83 65.71
CA GLN A 163 0.57 29.74 64.92
C GLN A 163 0.88 29.24 63.51
N LEU A 164 0.79 27.94 63.23
CA LEU A 164 1.00 27.42 61.87
C LEU A 164 -0.21 27.63 60.94
N GLN A 165 -1.39 27.96 61.49
CA GLN A 165 -2.61 28.19 60.72
C GLN A 165 -2.75 29.62 60.18
N ARG A 166 -2.02 30.60 60.71
CA ARG A 166 -2.21 32.01 60.29
C ARG A 166 -1.53 32.39 58.98
N ASP A 167 -0.63 31.54 58.48
CA ASP A 167 -0.02 31.73 57.15
C ASP A 167 -0.71 30.95 56.03
N ARG A 168 -1.82 30.27 56.35
CA ARG A 168 -2.69 29.60 55.37
C ARG A 168 -3.91 30.46 55.06
N ARG A 169 -3.70 31.68 54.55
CA ARG A 169 -4.68 32.24 53.62
C ARG A 169 -4.63 31.35 52.38
N GLU A 170 -5.75 30.69 52.09
CA GLU A 170 -5.90 29.87 50.90
C GLU A 170 -5.41 30.64 49.66
N PRO A 171 -4.44 30.12 48.90
CA PRO A 171 -4.24 30.54 47.54
C PRO A 171 -5.43 30.04 46.72
N ASP A 172 -6.16 30.97 46.15
CA ASP A 172 -7.18 30.80 45.10
C ASP A 172 -6.83 29.63 44.14
N PRO A 173 -7.74 28.68 43.83
CA PRO A 173 -7.41 27.44 43.11
C PRO A 173 -6.93 27.60 41.65
N HIS A 174 -6.73 28.82 41.15
CA HIS A 174 -6.44 29.06 39.73
C HIS A 174 -5.00 29.45 39.37
N HIS A 175 -4.06 29.53 40.32
CA HIS A 175 -2.66 29.77 39.97
C HIS A 175 -1.83 28.49 40.02
N GLN A 176 -1.95 27.70 38.95
CA GLN A 176 -0.97 26.68 38.58
C GLN A 176 0.43 27.29 38.63
N ARG A 177 1.29 26.74 39.51
CA ARG A 177 2.73 26.85 39.36
C ARG A 177 3.06 26.32 37.96
N ARG A 178 3.32 27.22 37.02
CA ARG A 178 4.04 26.87 35.81
C ARG A 178 5.37 26.24 36.25
N PRO A 179 5.77 25.08 35.71
CA PRO A 179 7.16 24.63 35.84
C PRO A 179 8.07 25.78 35.39
N PRO A 180 9.33 25.90 35.88
CA PRO A 180 10.28 26.79 35.24
C PRO A 180 10.30 26.41 33.76
N VAL A 181 9.78 27.30 32.91
CA VAL A 181 9.74 27.06 31.48
C VAL A 181 11.20 27.09 31.05
N PHE A 182 11.75 25.91 30.75
CA PHE A 182 12.96 25.84 29.95
C PHE A 182 12.59 26.40 28.59
N HIS A 183 12.85 27.69 28.40
CA HIS A 183 12.72 28.33 27.10
C HIS A 183 13.76 27.69 26.19
N SER A 184 13.30 26.85 25.27
CA SER A 184 14.14 26.49 24.14
C SER A 184 14.32 27.77 23.30
N PRO A 185 15.52 28.05 22.75
CA PRO A 185 15.72 29.20 21.90
C PRO A 185 14.68 29.21 20.76
N GLY A 186 13.86 30.27 20.70
CA GLY A 186 12.83 30.44 19.67
C GLY A 186 11.39 30.24 20.14
N ASP A 187 11.14 29.68 21.33
CA ASP A 187 9.78 29.62 21.87
C ASP A 187 9.28 31.03 22.20
N TRP A 188 8.02 31.33 21.87
CA TRP A 188 7.45 32.67 22.02
C TRP A 188 6.24 32.68 22.96
N GLU A 189 6.13 33.74 23.74
CA GLU A 189 4.99 33.98 24.62
C GLU A 189 3.92 34.77 23.89
N CYS A 190 2.68 34.25 23.90
CA CYS A 190 1.55 34.92 23.28
C CYS A 190 1.21 36.23 24.00
N PRO A 191 1.16 37.38 23.30
CA PRO A 191 0.93 38.68 23.94
C PRO A 191 -0.50 38.84 24.47
N TRP A 192 -1.46 38.10 23.93
CA TRP A 192 -2.87 38.21 24.31
C TRP A 192 -3.27 37.33 25.50
N CYS A 193 -2.73 36.11 25.60
CA CYS A 193 -3.14 35.15 26.64
C CYS A 193 -1.98 34.61 27.49
N LYS A 194 -0.74 35.06 27.24
CA LYS A 194 0.47 34.69 28.00
C LYS A 194 0.80 33.19 27.97
N ALA A 195 0.24 32.45 27.01
CA ALA A 195 0.59 31.06 26.76
C ALA A 195 1.92 30.98 25.99
N VAL A 196 2.83 30.10 26.40
CA VAL A 196 4.10 29.85 25.70
C VAL A 196 3.87 28.86 24.57
N ASN A 197 4.29 29.20 23.36
CA ASN A 197 4.15 28.35 22.16
C ASN A 197 5.52 27.92 21.66
N PHE A 198 5.59 26.74 21.06
CA PHE A 198 6.81 26.25 20.42
C PHE A 198 7.21 27.15 19.24
N ALA A 199 8.51 27.34 19.04
CA ALA A 199 9.11 28.19 17.98
C ALA A 199 8.50 27.97 16.58
N GLN A 200 8.11 26.73 16.26
CA GLN A 200 7.56 26.36 14.95
C GLN A 200 6.11 26.82 14.73
N ARG A 201 5.41 27.30 15.76
CA ARG A 201 4.02 27.72 15.65
C ARG A 201 3.94 29.21 15.34
N GLU A 202 3.14 29.58 14.35
CA GLU A 202 2.84 31.00 14.09
C GLU A 202 1.54 31.45 14.78
N VAL A 203 0.73 30.49 15.25
CA VAL A 203 -0.59 30.70 15.84
C VAL A 203 -0.63 30.11 17.24
N CYS A 204 -1.17 30.87 18.20
CA CYS A 204 -1.24 30.45 19.59
C CYS A 204 -2.13 29.21 19.73
N PHE A 205 -1.62 28.16 20.39
CA PHE A 205 -2.39 26.92 20.61
C PHE A 205 -3.63 27.14 21.49
N PHE A 206 -3.61 28.17 22.33
CA PHE A 206 -4.67 28.45 23.29
C PHE A 206 -5.73 29.41 22.71
N CYS A 207 -5.34 30.63 22.32
CA CYS A 207 -6.29 31.66 21.87
C CYS A 207 -6.44 31.74 20.33
N ARG A 208 -5.70 30.92 19.57
CA ARG A 208 -5.71 30.86 18.11
C ARG A 208 -5.40 32.17 17.37
N ARG A 209 -4.75 33.14 18.03
CA ARG A 209 -4.25 34.37 17.38
C ARG A 209 -2.83 34.18 16.86
N ALA A 210 -2.55 34.70 15.67
CA ALA A 210 -1.24 34.67 15.04
C ALA A 210 -0.28 35.69 15.66
N ILE A 211 1.01 35.35 15.80
CA ILE A 211 2.02 36.20 16.45
C ILE A 211 2.21 37.55 15.72
N TRP A 212 2.02 37.58 14.39
CA TRP A 212 2.20 38.75 13.53
C TRP A 212 1.09 39.81 13.64
N LEU A 213 0.01 39.55 14.40
CA LEU A 213 -1.08 40.52 14.61
C LEU A 213 -0.72 41.68 15.55
N GLN A 214 0.55 41.85 15.91
CA GLN A 214 1.02 42.99 16.72
C GLN A 214 1.32 44.25 15.88
N SER A 215 1.14 44.22 14.56
CA SER A 215 1.58 45.29 13.64
C SER A 215 0.47 45.97 12.84
N LEU A 216 -0.76 46.00 13.36
CA LEU A 216 -1.85 46.86 12.88
C LEU A 216 -2.49 47.62 14.04
#